data_AF-H0R2E7-F1
#
_entry.id   AF-H0R2E7-F1
#
_cell.length_a   1.000
_cell.length_b   1.000
_cell.length_c   1.000
_cell.angle_alpha   90.00
_cell.angle_beta   90.00
_cell.angle_gamma   90.00
#
_symmetry.space_group_name_H-M   'P 1'
#
loop_
_entity.id
_entity.type
_entity.pdbx_description
1 polymer ?
#
loop_
_entity_poly.entity_id
_entity_poly.type
_entity_poly.pdbx_seq_one_letter_code
_entity_poly.pdbx_strand_id
1 'polypeptide(L)'
;MNEHIEYPRKNLDREPSGGAYPDGFPRNLRKDGLTPAAARREQTGRAKPSVEASLALHGPPNRRKNRGPQVPIHQADNSSSQSLRLRLQVRGKRIDVLNSNVVDVGPSTAPTVRGTSFLEVRANNLVVALAPLPDPGLSVGIPDSRDSAEEFRGHRIVEDDTWEVAVRIPIEVLTERGDGELSVSIYTATEQLVLDTAPDTPLSRRSRRVEEIAAGGPLRVADLPGAPTTDDRKRPDTTTS
;
A
#
# COMPACT_ATOMS: atom_id res chain seq x y z
N MET A 1 32.33 -44.16 9.72
CA MET A 1 33.24 -43.32 10.55
C MET A 1 32.47 -42.03 10.79
N ASN A 2 31.84 -41.90 11.96
CA ASN A 2 30.97 -40.79 12.31
C ASN A 2 31.72 -39.87 13.27
N GLU A 3 32.04 -38.66 12.82
CA GLU A 3 32.61 -37.62 13.68
C GLU A 3 31.48 -36.76 14.24
N HIS A 4 31.24 -36.94 15.53
CA HIS A 4 30.41 -36.07 16.37
C HIS A 4 31.19 -34.78 16.66
N ILE A 5 30.63 -33.63 16.28
CA ILE A 5 31.14 -32.32 16.71
C ILE A 5 30.13 -31.73 17.70
N GLU A 6 30.58 -31.67 18.96
CA GLU A 6 29.86 -31.14 20.12
C GLU A 6 30.24 -29.66 20.30
N TYR A 7 29.24 -28.76 20.33
CA TYR A 7 29.46 -27.34 20.58
C TYR A 7 29.03 -26.96 22.01
N PRO A 8 29.90 -26.28 22.79
CA PRO A 8 29.58 -25.88 24.15
C PRO A 8 28.62 -24.66 24.18
N ARG A 9 27.49 -24.82 24.87
CA ARG A 9 26.55 -23.75 25.22
C ARG A 9 27.13 -22.94 26.39
N LYS A 10 27.38 -21.65 26.20
CA LYS A 10 27.67 -20.69 27.29
C LYS A 10 26.36 -20.08 27.78
N ASN A 11 25.97 -20.48 28.99
CA ASN A 11 24.99 -19.78 29.82
C ASN A 11 25.59 -18.45 30.27
N LEU A 12 24.83 -17.36 30.11
CA LEU A 12 25.12 -16.08 30.75
C LEU A 12 23.85 -15.61 31.42
N ASP A 13 23.60 -16.23 32.58
CA ASP A 13 22.72 -15.74 33.61
C ASP A 13 23.27 -14.40 34.11
N ARG A 14 22.49 -13.34 33.97
CA ARG A 14 22.79 -12.04 34.55
C ARG A 14 21.62 -11.61 35.41
N GLU A 15 21.76 -11.82 36.71
CA GLU A 15 20.83 -11.33 37.71
C GLU A 15 20.79 -9.79 37.73
N PRO A 16 19.62 -9.18 37.99
CA PRO A 16 19.49 -7.75 38.19
C PRO A 16 19.75 -7.41 39.68
N SER A 17 20.90 -6.79 39.96
CA SER A 17 21.17 -6.22 41.29
C SER A 17 20.32 -4.96 41.50
N GLY A 18 19.46 -5.01 42.51
CA GLY A 18 18.69 -3.88 43.01
C GLY A 18 19.58 -2.78 43.61
N GLY A 19 19.20 -1.54 43.36
CA GLY A 19 19.79 -0.33 43.93
C GLY A 19 18.70 0.64 44.32
N ALA A 20 18.74 1.08 45.58
CA ALA A 20 17.76 1.88 46.28
C ALA A 20 17.45 3.25 45.64
N TYR A 21 16.19 3.65 45.73
CA TYR A 21 15.71 5.02 45.49
C TYR A 21 16.01 5.92 46.69
N PRO A 22 16.50 7.15 46.47
CA PRO A 22 16.17 8.28 47.29
C PRO A 22 15.18 9.20 46.57
N ASP A 23 14.15 9.58 47.32
CA ASP A 23 13.14 10.58 46.99
C ASP A 23 13.72 11.91 46.50
N GLY A 24 13.01 12.56 45.58
CA GLY A 24 12.98 14.03 45.55
C GLY A 24 13.61 14.79 44.38
N PHE A 25 13.56 14.32 43.12
CA PHE A 25 13.91 15.16 41.95
C PHE A 25 12.76 15.35 40.95
N PRO A 26 12.47 16.59 40.51
CA PRO A 26 11.48 16.86 39.47
C PRO A 26 11.95 16.25 38.13
N ARG A 27 11.04 15.51 37.47
CA ARG A 27 11.32 14.53 36.40
C ARG A 27 11.96 15.05 35.10
N ASN A 28 12.36 16.32 34.96
CA ASN A 28 12.73 16.87 33.64
C ASN A 28 14.01 17.75 33.58
N LEU A 29 15.00 17.57 34.46
CA LEU A 29 16.32 18.18 34.25
C LEU A 29 17.43 17.12 34.33
N ARG A 30 18.02 16.81 33.16
CA ARG A 30 19.36 16.21 33.11
C ARG A 30 20.42 17.31 33.18
N LYS A 31 21.56 16.94 33.74
CA LYS A 31 22.69 17.77 34.19
C LYS A 31 23.48 18.47 33.07
N ASP A 32 23.19 18.19 31.81
CA ASP A 32 23.76 18.89 30.67
C ASP A 32 22.58 19.46 29.86
N GLY A 33 22.41 20.78 29.88
CA GLY A 33 21.26 21.52 29.33
C GLY A 33 21.10 21.49 27.81
N LEU A 34 21.32 20.34 27.17
CA LEU A 34 21.17 20.14 25.73
C LEU A 34 20.00 19.20 25.49
N THR A 35 18.92 19.77 24.96
CA THR A 35 17.81 18.98 24.41
C THR A 35 18.31 18.11 23.24
N PRO A 36 17.70 16.94 22.97
CA PRO A 36 18.06 16.12 21.80
C PRO A 36 17.91 16.88 20.45
N ALA A 37 17.16 17.99 20.43
CA ALA A 37 17.10 18.90 19.29
C ALA A 37 18.38 19.74 19.09
N ALA A 38 19.14 20.01 20.16
CA ALA A 38 20.41 20.73 20.09
C ALA A 38 21.57 19.82 19.63
N ALA A 39 21.63 18.56 20.08
CA ALA A 39 22.63 17.60 19.61
C ALA A 39 22.50 17.29 18.10
N ARG A 40 21.29 17.38 17.53
CA ARG A 40 21.05 17.26 16.07
C ARG A 40 21.45 18.49 15.26
N ARG A 41 21.68 19.66 15.88
CA ARG A 41 21.98 20.92 15.17
C ARG A 41 23.44 21.02 14.72
N GLU A 42 24.38 20.43 15.44
CA GLU A 42 25.81 20.55 15.12
C GLU A 42 26.23 19.64 13.94
N GLN A 43 25.48 18.58 13.65
CA GLN A 43 25.90 17.58 12.65
C GLN A 43 25.50 17.92 11.21
N THR A 44 24.68 18.96 10.96
CA THR A 44 24.16 19.24 9.60
C THR A 44 24.57 20.60 9.00
N GLY A 45 25.30 21.47 9.72
CA GLY A 45 25.83 22.74 9.19
C GLY A 45 24.81 23.76 8.61
N ARG A 46 23.53 23.39 8.48
CA ARG A 46 22.46 24.23 7.95
C ARG A 46 21.67 24.84 9.10
N ALA A 47 22.11 26.02 9.51
CA ALA A 47 21.27 26.90 10.31
C ALA A 47 20.00 27.24 9.50
N LYS A 48 18.84 26.83 10.00
CA LYS A 48 17.57 27.38 9.49
C LYS A 48 17.59 28.89 9.80
N PRO A 49 17.24 29.76 8.85
CA PRO A 49 17.16 31.19 9.13
C PRO A 49 16.18 31.43 10.29
N SER A 50 16.51 32.38 11.16
CA SER A 50 15.65 32.75 12.28
C SER A 50 14.28 33.19 11.75
N VAL A 51 13.25 33.04 12.59
CA VAL A 51 11.87 33.44 12.24
C VAL A 51 11.82 34.91 11.79
N GLU A 52 12.66 35.78 12.38
CA GLU A 52 12.86 37.16 11.94
C GLU A 52 13.45 37.28 10.53
N ALA A 53 14.47 36.49 10.18
CA ALA A 53 15.06 36.50 8.85
C ALA A 53 14.09 35.99 7.76
N SER A 54 13.22 35.02 8.09
CA SER A 54 12.15 34.58 7.18
C SER A 54 11.03 35.63 7.00
N LEU A 55 10.74 36.43 8.03
CA LEU A 55 9.76 37.51 7.96
C LEU A 55 10.27 38.71 7.14
N ALA A 56 11.57 39.00 7.21
CA ALA A 56 12.20 40.02 6.39
C ALA A 56 12.26 39.64 4.90
N LEU A 57 12.39 38.35 4.57
CA LEU A 57 12.44 37.89 3.17
C LEU A 57 11.06 37.74 2.51
N HIS A 58 10.02 37.38 3.29
CA HIS A 58 8.70 37.01 2.74
C HIS A 58 7.55 37.97 3.10
N GLY A 59 7.83 39.01 3.90
CA GLY A 59 6.83 39.97 4.34
C GLY A 59 5.78 39.38 5.31
N PRO A 60 5.00 40.23 5.99
CA PRO A 60 3.97 39.76 6.92
C PRO A 60 2.87 38.97 6.17
N PRO A 61 2.31 37.91 6.76
CA PRO A 61 1.30 37.10 6.12
C PRO A 61 0.05 37.95 5.86
N ASN A 62 -0.20 38.25 4.58
CA ASN A 62 -1.40 38.93 4.15
C ASN A 62 -2.61 38.03 4.45
N ARG A 63 -3.30 38.32 5.56
CA ARG A 63 -4.62 37.77 5.85
C ARG A 63 -5.56 38.24 4.74
N ARG A 64 -6.19 37.27 4.08
CA ARG A 64 -7.27 37.40 3.08
C ARG A 64 -6.80 37.63 1.64
N LYS A 65 -6.62 36.52 0.91
CA LYS A 65 -6.96 36.47 -0.50
C LYS A 65 -7.58 35.11 -0.83
N ASN A 66 -8.89 35.15 -1.00
CA ASN A 66 -9.73 34.31 -1.87
C ASN A 66 -9.15 32.95 -2.23
N ARG A 67 -9.50 31.93 -1.43
CA ARG A 67 -9.64 30.58 -1.99
C ARG A 67 -10.68 30.69 -3.09
N GLY A 68 -10.29 30.42 -4.33
CA GLY A 68 -11.23 30.21 -5.44
C GLY A 68 -12.22 29.10 -5.07
N PRO A 69 -13.32 28.93 -5.83
CA PRO A 69 -14.35 27.95 -5.51
C PRO A 69 -13.68 26.60 -5.27
N GLN A 70 -13.70 26.18 -4.01
CA GLN A 70 -13.21 24.88 -3.61
C GLN A 70 -14.20 23.92 -4.25
N VAL A 71 -13.79 23.30 -5.36
CA VAL A 71 -14.59 22.28 -6.05
C VAL A 71 -15.04 21.32 -4.95
N PRO A 72 -16.35 21.17 -4.70
CA PRO A 72 -16.80 20.24 -3.69
C PRO A 72 -16.20 18.89 -4.07
N ILE A 73 -15.42 18.32 -3.16
CA ILE A 73 -15.11 16.90 -3.22
C ILE A 73 -16.48 16.26 -3.15
N HIS A 74 -17.02 15.85 -4.30
CA HIS A 74 -18.18 15.01 -4.35
C HIS A 74 -17.82 13.79 -3.51
N GLN A 75 -18.31 13.75 -2.27
CA GLN A 75 -18.46 12.51 -1.55
C GLN A 75 -19.38 11.70 -2.44
N ALA A 76 -18.80 10.75 -3.17
CA ALA A 76 -19.56 9.74 -3.88
C ALA A 76 -20.35 9.01 -2.80
N ASP A 77 -21.67 9.23 -2.81
CA ASP A 77 -22.62 8.56 -1.95
C ASP A 77 -22.43 7.04 -2.05
N ASN A 78 -22.35 6.40 -0.88
CA ASN A 78 -22.46 4.96 -0.64
C ASN A 78 -21.43 4.04 -1.32
N SER A 79 -20.13 4.34 -1.22
CA SER A 79 -19.13 3.27 -1.31
C SER A 79 -19.14 2.44 -0.03
N SER A 80 -19.32 1.12 -0.13
CA SER A 80 -19.05 0.16 0.94
C SER A 80 -17.84 0.61 1.78
N SER A 81 -18.04 0.88 3.08
CA SER A 81 -16.95 1.29 3.97
C SER A 81 -15.82 0.26 4.00
N GLN A 82 -16.11 -0.99 3.63
CA GLN A 82 -15.18 -2.10 3.61
C GLN A 82 -14.88 -2.58 2.18
N SER A 83 -13.65 -3.00 1.95
CA SER A 83 -13.23 -3.67 0.71
C SER A 83 -12.35 -4.88 1.01
N LEU A 84 -12.31 -5.83 0.08
CA LEU A 84 -11.36 -6.93 0.10
C LEU A 84 -10.09 -6.50 -0.63
N ARG A 85 -8.98 -6.38 0.10
CA ARG A 85 -7.66 -6.15 -0.50
C ARG A 85 -7.05 -7.48 -0.88
N LEU A 86 -6.79 -7.69 -2.17
CA LEU A 86 -5.97 -8.79 -2.67
C LEU A 86 -4.53 -8.31 -2.85
N ARG A 87 -3.56 -9.10 -2.37
CA ARG A 87 -2.13 -8.96 -2.71
C ARG A 87 -1.79 -10.07 -3.69
N LEU A 88 -1.27 -9.68 -4.84
CA LEU A 88 -1.03 -10.53 -5.99
C LEU A 88 0.47 -10.58 -6.27
N GLN A 89 0.96 -11.75 -6.64
CA GLN A 89 2.26 -11.92 -7.24
C GLN A 89 2.08 -12.21 -8.72
N VAL A 90 2.82 -11.50 -9.56
CA VAL A 90 2.89 -11.74 -10.98
C VAL A 90 4.23 -12.35 -11.28
N ARG A 91 4.23 -13.50 -11.96
CA ARG A 91 5.44 -14.20 -12.42
C ARG A 91 5.28 -14.54 -13.89
N GLY A 92 5.98 -13.80 -14.75
CA GLY A 92 5.76 -13.86 -16.19
C GLY A 92 4.28 -13.63 -16.53
N LYS A 93 3.63 -14.62 -17.14
CA LYS A 93 2.21 -14.55 -17.56
C LYS A 93 1.20 -15.03 -16.53
N ARG A 94 1.64 -15.41 -15.33
CA ARG A 94 0.79 -15.99 -14.29
C ARG A 94 0.60 -15.01 -13.13
N ILE A 95 -0.62 -14.97 -12.60
CA ILE A 95 -0.96 -14.23 -11.37
C ILE A 95 -1.35 -15.23 -10.28
N ASP A 96 -0.71 -15.14 -9.13
CA ASP A 96 -1.04 -15.90 -7.92
C ASP A 96 -1.49 -14.94 -6.80
N VAL A 97 -2.49 -15.35 -6.01
CA VAL A 97 -2.92 -14.58 -4.83
C VAL A 97 -2.04 -14.94 -3.64
N LEU A 98 -1.31 -13.95 -3.12
CA LEU A 98 -0.46 -14.13 -1.93
C LEU A 98 -1.26 -14.00 -0.63
N ASN A 99 -2.20 -13.06 -0.59
CA ASN A 99 -2.94 -12.73 0.62
C ASN A 99 -4.24 -12.01 0.25
N SER A 100 -5.26 -12.15 1.09
CA SER A 100 -6.48 -11.36 1.05
C SER A 100 -6.86 -10.89 2.44
N ASN A 101 -7.31 -9.65 2.58
CA ASN A 101 -7.76 -9.11 3.86
C ASN A 101 -8.91 -8.14 3.65
N VAL A 102 -9.93 -8.24 4.49
CA VAL A 102 -10.96 -7.21 4.59
C VAL A 102 -10.34 -5.96 5.23
N VAL A 103 -10.55 -4.80 4.62
CA VAL A 103 -10.08 -3.51 5.11
C VAL A 103 -11.24 -2.53 5.20
N ASP A 104 -11.29 -1.73 6.26
CA ASP A 104 -12.30 -0.67 6.48
C ASP A 104 -11.99 0.59 5.66
N VAL A 105 -11.64 0.38 4.39
CA VAL A 105 -11.42 1.43 3.41
C VAL A 105 -12.08 1.00 2.11
N GLY A 106 -12.89 1.87 1.51
CA GLY A 106 -13.54 1.60 0.23
C GLY A 106 -12.56 1.40 -0.93
N PRO A 107 -13.03 0.82 -2.05
CA PRO A 107 -12.25 0.76 -3.29
C PRO A 107 -12.05 2.16 -3.89
N SER A 108 -11.16 2.29 -4.88
CA SER A 108 -11.08 3.53 -5.66
C SER A 108 -12.36 3.73 -6.46
N THR A 109 -12.99 4.90 -6.34
CA THR A 109 -14.28 5.24 -6.96
C THR A 109 -14.14 6.13 -8.20
N ALA A 110 -12.93 6.22 -8.77
CA ALA A 110 -12.74 7.02 -9.98
C ALA A 110 -13.62 6.45 -11.11
N PRO A 111 -14.45 7.27 -11.78
CA PRO A 111 -15.35 6.77 -12.85
C PRO A 111 -14.58 6.34 -14.09
N THR A 112 -13.37 6.88 -14.27
CA THR A 112 -12.45 6.52 -15.34
C THR A 112 -11.04 6.30 -14.80
N VAL A 113 -10.29 5.46 -15.48
CA VAL A 113 -8.85 5.25 -15.25
C VAL A 113 -8.08 5.59 -16.51
N ARG A 114 -6.89 6.16 -16.32
CA ARG A 114 -5.99 6.54 -17.40
C ARG A 114 -4.65 5.83 -17.24
N GLY A 115 -4.13 5.26 -18.32
CA GLY A 115 -2.86 4.53 -18.27
C GLY A 115 -2.51 3.85 -19.58
N THR A 116 -1.38 3.17 -19.58
CA THR A 116 -0.95 2.23 -20.63
C THR A 116 -1.01 0.78 -20.15
N SER A 117 -1.05 0.53 -18.84
CA SER A 117 -1.25 -0.81 -18.29
C SER A 117 -2.37 -0.78 -17.24
N PHE A 118 -3.13 -1.86 -17.18
CA PHE A 118 -4.36 -1.96 -16.40
C PHE A 118 -4.46 -3.30 -15.72
N LEU A 119 -4.95 -3.30 -14.48
CA LEU A 119 -5.35 -4.49 -13.76
C LEU A 119 -6.87 -4.54 -13.75
N GLU A 120 -7.42 -5.64 -14.26
CA GLU A 120 -8.85 -5.94 -14.25
C GLU A 120 -9.13 -7.08 -13.28
N VAL A 121 -10.10 -6.89 -12.40
CA VAL A 121 -10.69 -7.97 -11.60
C VAL A 121 -12.13 -8.15 -12.03
N ARG A 122 -12.50 -9.40 -12.24
CA ARG A 122 -13.87 -9.79 -12.57
C ARG A 122 -14.41 -10.75 -11.53
N ALA A 123 -15.70 -10.62 -11.25
CA ALA A 123 -16.48 -11.67 -10.61
C ALA A 123 -17.41 -12.26 -11.68
N ASN A 124 -17.17 -13.52 -12.03
CA ASN A 124 -17.78 -14.20 -13.16
C ASN A 124 -17.52 -13.42 -14.49
N ASN A 125 -18.57 -12.82 -15.06
CA ASN A 125 -18.49 -12.10 -16.34
C ASN A 125 -18.45 -10.57 -16.22
N LEU A 126 -18.47 -10.03 -15.01
CA LEU A 126 -18.59 -8.60 -14.78
C LEU A 126 -17.34 -8.04 -14.14
N VAL A 127 -16.93 -6.84 -14.59
CA VAL A 127 -15.76 -6.14 -14.07
C VAL A 127 -16.14 -5.52 -12.73
N VAL A 128 -15.42 -5.90 -11.67
CA VAL A 128 -15.68 -5.46 -10.30
C VAL A 128 -14.61 -4.50 -9.79
N ALA A 129 -13.43 -4.52 -10.41
CA ALA A 129 -12.41 -3.50 -10.20
C ALA A 129 -11.59 -3.33 -11.49
N LEU A 130 -11.27 -2.08 -11.81
CA LEU A 130 -10.33 -1.73 -12.86
C LEU A 130 -9.39 -0.66 -12.30
N ALA A 131 -8.09 -0.92 -12.34
CA ALA A 131 -7.08 -0.02 -11.80
C ALA A 131 -5.97 0.25 -12.83
N PRO A 132 -5.44 1.48 -12.91
CA PRO A 132 -4.23 1.72 -13.67
C PRO A 132 -3.05 1.07 -12.96
N LEU A 133 -2.13 0.53 -13.74
CA LEU A 133 -0.93 -0.11 -13.23
C LEU A 133 0.30 0.59 -13.81
N PRO A 134 0.93 1.51 -13.07
CA PRO A 134 2.13 2.17 -13.55
C PRO A 134 3.29 1.18 -13.58
N ASP A 135 4.02 1.15 -14.69
CA ASP A 135 5.32 0.49 -14.84
C ASP A 135 5.35 -0.98 -14.33
N PRO A 136 4.46 -1.86 -14.84
CA PRO A 136 4.38 -3.25 -14.38
C PRO A 136 5.69 -3.99 -14.59
N GLY A 137 6.24 -4.55 -13.51
CA GLY A 137 7.51 -5.29 -13.57
C GLY A 137 8.74 -4.42 -13.78
N LEU A 138 8.67 -3.11 -13.56
CA LEU A 138 9.84 -2.25 -13.57
C LEU A 138 10.23 -1.84 -12.15
N SER A 139 11.50 -2.00 -11.82
CA SER A 139 12.10 -1.42 -10.62
C SER A 139 13.12 -0.34 -10.99
N VAL A 140 13.17 0.70 -10.17
CA VAL A 140 14.15 1.78 -10.30
C VAL A 140 15.24 1.54 -9.27
N GLY A 141 16.41 1.10 -9.73
CA GLY A 141 17.61 1.02 -8.91
C GLY A 141 18.11 2.41 -8.56
N ILE A 142 18.21 2.71 -7.26
CA ILE A 142 18.90 3.89 -6.76
C ILE A 142 20.35 3.47 -6.45
N PRO A 143 21.36 4.08 -7.08
CA PRO A 143 22.76 3.76 -6.80
C PRO A 143 23.09 3.92 -5.32
N ASP A 144 23.84 2.98 -4.74
CA ASP A 144 24.40 3.15 -3.39
C ASP A 144 25.68 3.99 -3.50
N SER A 145 25.85 4.92 -2.56
CA SER A 145 27.10 5.65 -2.31
C SER A 145 28.36 4.78 -2.18
N ARG A 146 28.20 3.47 -1.95
CA ARG A 146 29.27 2.48 -1.88
C ARG A 146 29.62 1.84 -3.22
N ASP A 147 28.78 1.99 -4.23
CA ASP A 147 29.05 1.49 -5.57
C ASP A 147 30.22 2.26 -6.16
N SER A 148 31.05 1.59 -6.96
CA SER A 148 32.21 2.24 -7.56
C SER A 148 31.77 3.42 -8.45
N ALA A 149 32.61 4.46 -8.57
CA ALA A 149 32.27 5.62 -9.40
C ALA A 149 31.97 5.26 -10.87
N GLU A 150 32.42 4.10 -11.34
CA GLU A 150 32.11 3.56 -12.67
C GLU A 150 30.73 2.88 -12.76
N GLU A 151 30.21 2.35 -11.65
CA GLU A 151 28.85 1.79 -11.49
C GLU A 151 27.80 2.87 -11.18
N PHE A 152 28.24 4.05 -10.75
CA PHE A 152 27.41 5.20 -10.40
C PHE A 152 26.83 5.93 -11.64
N ARG A 153 26.13 5.21 -12.53
CA ARG A 153 25.50 5.77 -13.74
C ARG A 153 24.00 6.03 -13.57
N GLY A 154 23.63 6.80 -12.54
CA GLY A 154 22.27 7.33 -12.38
C GLY A 154 21.18 6.26 -12.14
N HIS A 155 19.92 6.65 -12.35
CA HIS A 155 18.77 5.73 -12.18
C HIS A 155 18.83 4.63 -13.22
N ARG A 156 18.84 3.36 -12.77
CA ARG A 156 18.74 2.20 -13.65
C ARG A 156 17.32 1.65 -13.60
N ILE A 157 16.72 1.47 -14.77
CA ILE A 157 15.47 0.73 -14.91
C ILE A 157 15.84 -0.75 -15.08
N VAL A 158 15.23 -1.61 -14.26
CA VAL A 158 15.40 -3.07 -14.31
C VAL A 158 14.02 -3.68 -14.54
N GLU A 159 13.96 -4.62 -15.48
CA GLU A 159 12.78 -5.45 -15.70
C GLU A 159 12.85 -6.67 -14.79
N ASP A 160 11.85 -6.81 -13.92
CA ASP A 160 11.69 -7.90 -12.98
C ASP A 160 10.66 -8.92 -13.49
N ASP A 161 11.08 -10.17 -13.65
CA ASP A 161 10.20 -11.29 -14.04
C ASP A 161 9.14 -11.61 -12.96
N THR A 162 9.35 -11.14 -11.74
CA THR A 162 8.45 -11.34 -10.60
C THR A 162 8.25 -10.04 -9.84
N TRP A 163 7.00 -9.62 -9.70
CA TRP A 163 6.62 -8.40 -9.00
C TRP A 163 5.28 -8.57 -8.29
N GLU A 164 4.94 -7.62 -7.44
CA GLU A 164 3.71 -7.67 -6.65
C GLU A 164 2.84 -6.44 -6.86
N VAL A 165 1.53 -6.65 -6.75
CA VAL A 165 0.53 -5.58 -6.84
C VAL A 165 -0.60 -5.86 -5.86
N ALA A 166 -1.32 -4.82 -5.46
CA ALA A 166 -2.52 -4.96 -4.67
C ALA A 166 -3.71 -4.29 -5.34
N VAL A 167 -4.88 -4.91 -5.20
CA VAL A 167 -6.16 -4.38 -5.69
C VAL A 167 -7.21 -4.46 -4.58
N ARG A 168 -8.17 -3.53 -4.59
CA ARG A 168 -9.30 -3.51 -3.65
C ARG A 168 -10.59 -3.77 -4.41
N ILE A 169 -11.40 -4.68 -3.89
CA ILE A 169 -12.70 -5.07 -4.45
C ILE A 169 -13.78 -4.70 -3.43
N PRO A 170 -14.83 -3.95 -3.79
CA PRO A 170 -15.94 -3.69 -2.88
C PRO A 170 -16.58 -5.00 -2.40
N ILE A 171 -16.78 -5.12 -1.08
CA ILE A 171 -17.32 -6.36 -0.47
C ILE A 171 -18.78 -6.59 -0.86
N GLU A 172 -19.56 -5.53 -1.02
CA GLU A 172 -20.96 -5.60 -1.45
C GLU A 172 -21.10 -6.42 -2.73
N VAL A 173 -20.21 -6.17 -3.71
CA VAL A 173 -20.17 -6.87 -4.99
C VAL A 173 -19.83 -8.36 -4.83
N LEU A 174 -19.05 -8.73 -3.83
CA LEU A 174 -18.76 -10.13 -3.52
C LEU A 174 -19.95 -10.80 -2.83
N THR A 175 -20.60 -10.11 -1.89
CA THR A 175 -21.74 -10.65 -1.13
C THR A 175 -23.01 -10.80 -1.98
N GLU A 176 -23.30 -9.85 -2.85
CA GLU A 176 -24.48 -9.89 -3.74
C GLU A 176 -24.38 -11.02 -4.78
N ARG A 177 -23.16 -11.45 -5.09
CA ARG A 177 -22.88 -12.35 -6.21
C ARG A 177 -22.50 -13.76 -5.80
N GLY A 178 -22.55 -14.05 -4.50
CA GLY A 178 -22.35 -15.39 -3.93
C GLY A 178 -20.94 -15.93 -4.12
N ASP A 179 -20.83 -17.27 -4.16
CA ASP A 179 -19.59 -18.05 -4.36
C ASP A 179 -18.96 -17.88 -5.76
N GLY A 180 -19.09 -16.69 -6.36
CA GLY A 180 -18.61 -16.37 -7.69
C GLY A 180 -17.11 -16.59 -7.84
N GLU A 181 -16.71 -16.96 -9.05
CA GLU A 181 -15.32 -17.09 -9.41
C GLU A 181 -14.74 -15.70 -9.70
N LEU A 182 -13.68 -15.35 -8.99
CA LEU A 182 -12.87 -14.18 -9.25
C LEU A 182 -11.79 -14.52 -10.25
N SER A 183 -11.63 -13.69 -11.28
CA SER A 183 -10.50 -13.77 -12.20
C SER A 183 -9.78 -12.43 -12.24
N VAL A 184 -8.46 -12.47 -12.32
CA VAL A 184 -7.61 -11.28 -12.44
C VAL A 184 -6.85 -11.35 -13.76
N SER A 185 -6.85 -10.26 -14.51
CA SER A 185 -6.06 -10.11 -15.74
C SER A 185 -5.32 -8.79 -15.71
N ILE A 186 -4.11 -8.78 -16.26
CA ILE A 186 -3.32 -7.56 -16.47
C ILE A 186 -3.15 -7.36 -17.96
N TYR A 187 -3.45 -6.14 -18.39
CA TYR A 187 -3.39 -5.73 -19.78
C TYR A 187 -2.39 -4.60 -19.97
N THR A 188 -1.76 -4.55 -21.13
CA THR A 188 -0.99 -3.40 -21.61
C THR A 188 -1.58 -2.87 -22.92
N ALA A 189 -1.37 -1.60 -23.20
CA ALA A 189 -1.84 -0.90 -24.39
C ALA A 189 -0.68 -0.19 -25.06
N THR A 190 -0.71 -0.14 -26.39
CA THR A 190 0.34 0.53 -27.19
C THR A 190 0.33 2.06 -27.05
N GLU A 191 -0.77 2.62 -26.54
CA GLU A 191 -0.94 4.04 -26.32
C GLU A 191 -1.73 4.29 -25.03
N GLN A 192 -1.74 5.55 -24.59
CA GLN A 192 -2.46 5.92 -23.38
C GLN A 192 -3.97 5.86 -23.62
N LEU A 193 -4.68 5.07 -22.80
CA LEU A 193 -6.13 4.93 -22.85
C LEU A 193 -6.79 5.62 -21.65
N VAL A 194 -8.05 6.01 -21.85
CA VAL A 194 -8.98 6.42 -20.79
C VAL A 194 -10.15 5.44 -20.84
N LEU A 195 -10.41 4.75 -19.73
CA LEU A 195 -11.37 3.65 -19.65
C LEU A 195 -12.35 3.85 -18.50
N ASP A 196 -13.63 3.59 -18.74
CA ASP A 196 -14.62 3.53 -17.65
C ASP A 196 -14.35 2.32 -16.73
N THR A 197 -14.50 2.53 -15.42
CA THR A 197 -14.17 1.55 -14.37
C THR A 197 -15.26 0.56 -14.02
N ALA A 198 -16.52 0.87 -14.34
CA ALA A 198 -17.68 -0.01 -14.10
C ALA A 198 -18.33 -0.52 -15.41
N PRO A 199 -17.58 -1.14 -16.35
CA PRO A 199 -18.17 -1.71 -17.55
C PRO A 199 -18.75 -3.11 -17.28
N ASP A 200 -19.86 -3.43 -17.92
CA ASP A 200 -20.40 -4.81 -17.91
C ASP A 200 -19.59 -5.77 -18.82
N THR A 201 -18.57 -5.27 -19.51
CA THR A 201 -17.82 -6.01 -20.53
C THR A 201 -16.33 -6.03 -20.21
N PRO A 202 -15.64 -7.18 -20.36
CA PRO A 202 -14.19 -7.29 -20.16
C PRO A 202 -13.38 -6.38 -21.08
N LEU A 203 -12.22 -5.93 -20.61
CA LEU A 203 -11.35 -4.99 -21.33
C LEU A 203 -10.88 -5.53 -22.68
N SER A 204 -10.53 -6.82 -22.74
CA SER A 204 -10.16 -7.53 -23.98
C SER A 204 -11.23 -7.48 -25.06
N ARG A 205 -12.51 -7.33 -24.69
CA ARG A 205 -13.63 -7.19 -25.63
C ARG A 205 -13.93 -5.73 -25.98
N ARG A 206 -13.68 -4.80 -25.06
CA ARG A 206 -13.95 -3.36 -25.24
C ARG A 206 -12.90 -2.65 -26.08
N SER A 207 -11.65 -3.08 -25.97
CA SER A 207 -10.52 -2.42 -26.63
C SER A 207 -9.68 -3.44 -27.39
N ARG A 208 -9.58 -3.26 -28.71
CA ARG A 208 -8.63 -4.02 -29.54
C ARG A 208 -7.18 -3.55 -29.39
N ARG A 209 -6.97 -2.50 -28.60
CA ARG A 209 -5.66 -1.86 -28.40
C ARG A 209 -4.96 -2.36 -27.13
N VAL A 210 -5.55 -3.34 -26.45
CA VAL A 210 -4.96 -3.96 -25.28
C VAL A 210 -4.48 -5.38 -25.60
N GLU A 211 -3.39 -5.78 -24.97
CA GLU A 211 -2.85 -7.12 -24.95
C GLU A 211 -2.83 -7.63 -23.51
N GLU A 212 -3.29 -8.86 -23.27
CA GLU A 212 -3.19 -9.50 -21.96
C GLU A 212 -1.77 -9.99 -21.73
N ILE A 213 -1.10 -9.45 -20.70
CA ILE A 213 0.28 -9.81 -20.35
C ILE A 213 0.36 -10.84 -19.23
N ALA A 214 -0.66 -10.92 -18.38
CA ALA A 214 -0.77 -11.93 -17.34
C ALA A 214 -2.22 -12.21 -16.96
N ALA A 215 -2.51 -13.45 -16.57
CA ALA A 215 -3.82 -13.86 -16.07
C ALA A 215 -3.70 -14.78 -14.85
N GLY A 216 -4.64 -14.65 -13.93
CA GLY A 216 -4.90 -15.58 -12.83
C GLY A 216 -6.06 -16.50 -13.17
N GLY A 217 -6.00 -17.74 -12.68
CA GLY A 217 -7.11 -18.68 -12.79
C GLY A 217 -8.35 -18.22 -12.01
N PRO A 218 -9.51 -18.88 -12.22
CA PRO A 218 -10.69 -18.64 -11.40
C PRO A 218 -10.42 -18.99 -9.94
N LEU A 219 -10.79 -18.09 -9.04
CA LEU A 219 -10.61 -18.20 -7.60
C LEU A 219 -11.97 -18.08 -6.94
N ARG A 220 -12.38 -19.07 -6.14
CA ARG A 220 -13.62 -18.92 -5.38
C ARG A 220 -13.37 -17.94 -4.25
N VAL A 221 -14.32 -17.05 -4.01
CA VAL A 221 -14.26 -16.11 -2.88
C VAL A 221 -14.09 -16.88 -1.56
N ALA A 222 -14.73 -18.04 -1.41
CA ALA A 222 -14.63 -18.90 -0.23
C ALA A 222 -13.21 -19.47 0.00
N ASP A 223 -12.40 -19.61 -1.06
CA ASP A 223 -11.04 -20.14 -0.98
C ASP A 223 -10.00 -19.04 -0.71
N LEU A 224 -10.44 -17.76 -0.66
CA LEU A 224 -9.54 -16.65 -0.40
C LEU A 224 -9.13 -16.63 1.09
N PRO A 225 -7.82 -16.52 1.39
CA PRO A 225 -7.35 -16.47 2.77
C PRO A 225 -7.96 -15.28 3.51
N GLY A 226 -8.71 -15.49 4.61
CA GLY A 226 -9.36 -14.40 5.34
C GLY A 226 -10.61 -13.81 4.66
N ALA A 227 -11.24 -14.57 3.74
CA ALA A 227 -12.54 -14.21 3.21
C ALA A 227 -13.59 -14.05 4.32
N PRO A 228 -14.56 -13.12 4.18
CA PRO A 228 -15.68 -13.03 5.11
C PRO A 228 -16.48 -14.34 5.04
N THR A 229 -16.37 -15.18 6.07
CA THR A 229 -17.19 -16.38 6.19
C THR A 229 -18.64 -15.92 6.40
N THR A 230 -19.55 -16.42 5.57
CA THR A 230 -21.00 -16.17 5.66
C THR A 230 -21.60 -16.59 7.00
N ASP A 231 -20.87 -17.38 7.81
CA ASP A 231 -21.32 -17.97 9.07
C ASP A 231 -21.22 -17.03 10.29
N ASP A 232 -20.60 -15.86 10.17
CA ASP A 232 -20.43 -14.95 11.33
C ASP A 232 -21.64 -14.01 11.56
N ARG A 233 -22.80 -14.34 10.97
CA ARG A 233 -24.07 -13.72 11.37
C ARG A 233 -24.43 -14.26 12.74
N LYS A 234 -23.97 -13.56 13.79
CA LYS A 234 -24.56 -13.60 15.13
C LYS A 234 -26.08 -13.71 15.00
N ARG A 235 -26.63 -14.88 15.35
CA ARG A 235 -28.08 -15.05 15.51
C ARG A 235 -28.53 -13.96 16.49
N PRO A 236 -29.55 -13.15 16.15
CA PRO A 236 -30.13 -12.26 17.13
C PRO A 236 -30.68 -13.13 18.26
N ASP A 237 -30.21 -12.89 19.49
CA ASP A 237 -30.77 -13.49 20.68
C ASP A 237 -32.25 -13.12 20.75
N THR A 238 -33.11 -14.09 20.43
CA THR A 238 -34.52 -14.05 20.74
C THR A 238 -34.68 -14.19 22.24
N THR A 239 -34.46 -13.10 22.97
CA THR A 239 -34.89 -13.00 24.36
C THR A 239 -36.36 -12.63 24.37
N THR A 240 -37.19 -13.66 24.39
CA THR A 240 -38.58 -13.57 24.84
C THR A 240 -38.60 -13.36 26.35
N SER A 241 -39.14 -12.23 26.81
CA SER A 241 -39.93 -12.07 28.06
C SER A 241 -40.52 -10.67 28.12
#